data_AF-A0A7C4BA44-F1
#
_entry.id   AF-A0A7C4BA44-F1
#
_cell.length_a   1.000
_cell.length_b   1.000
_cell.length_c   1.000
_cell.angle_alpha   90.00
_cell.angle_beta   90.00
_cell.angle_gamma   90.00
#
_symmetry.space_group_name_H-M   'P 1'
#
loop_
_entity.id
_entity.type
_entity.pdbx_description
1 polymer ?
#
loop_
_entity_poly.entity_id
_entity_poly.type
_entity_poly.pdbx_seq_one_letter_code
_entity_poly.pdbx_strand_id
1 'polypeptide(L)'
;MANLLSFLKPTPRSLVLFAVLALICVGGAIQSYAFVKDVPEVPKPPLYDLLKPLELWPSWVFFTAPVHLLGSLLGLRWLLKYFPSLGGISVPVASLAYAYVVSCWAVHSWNHWARHGRYGRLIPVVGVALTSVPFLPRALLPAVATLEVDPLEYAVRVVSGFAFLAVVFAVYTVSIYGLYKALETALKSHLMGNQR
;
A
#
# COMPACT_ATOMS: atom_id res chain seq x y z
N MET A 1 -19.83 19.02 -17.12
CA MET A 1 -18.45 18.62 -16.76
C MET A 1 -18.54 17.61 -15.64
N ALA A 2 -18.15 16.35 -15.88
CA ALA A 2 -18.03 15.39 -14.79
C ALA A 2 -17.03 15.94 -13.77
N ASN A 3 -17.42 16.03 -12.50
CA ASN A 3 -16.55 16.56 -11.45
C ASN A 3 -15.30 15.67 -11.38
N LEU A 4 -14.11 16.25 -11.59
CA LEU A 4 -12.84 15.54 -11.74
C LEU A 4 -12.47 14.72 -10.50
N LEU A 5 -13.05 15.07 -9.35
CA LEU A 5 -12.90 14.39 -8.06
C LEU A 5 -14.02 13.39 -7.75
N SER A 6 -14.90 13.09 -8.70
CA SER A 6 -16.00 12.14 -8.49
C SER A 6 -15.53 10.74 -8.11
N PHE A 7 -14.31 10.35 -8.50
CA PHE A 7 -13.71 9.07 -8.11
C PHE A 7 -13.42 8.98 -6.61
N LEU A 8 -13.27 10.10 -5.89
CA LEU A 8 -13.03 10.13 -4.44
C LEU A 8 -14.28 9.83 -3.61
N LYS A 9 -15.46 9.69 -4.25
CA LYS A 9 -16.67 9.27 -3.56
C LYS A 9 -16.51 7.84 -3.07
N PRO A 10 -16.64 7.58 -1.76
CA PRO A 10 -16.44 6.25 -1.22
C PRO A 10 -17.56 5.31 -1.69
N THR A 11 -17.20 4.07 -1.94
CA THR A 11 -18.10 2.94 -2.20
C THR A 11 -17.80 1.85 -1.18
N PRO A 12 -18.71 0.90 -0.91
CA PRO A 12 -18.41 -0.21 0.00
C PRO A 12 -17.13 -0.96 -0.37
N ARG A 13 -16.87 -1.14 -1.68
CA ARG A 13 -15.64 -1.76 -2.17
C ARG A 13 -14.38 -0.94 -1.86
N SER A 14 -14.43 0.38 -2.04
CA SER A 14 -13.28 1.23 -1.73
C SER A 14 -13.06 1.35 -0.23
N LEU A 15 -14.11 1.31 0.59
CA LEU A 15 -13.99 1.29 2.05
C LEU A 15 -13.36 -0.02 2.56
N VAL A 16 -13.74 -1.17 2.01
CA VAL A 16 -13.11 -2.45 2.34
C VAL A 16 -11.63 -2.45 1.95
N LEU A 17 -11.31 -1.97 0.75
CA LEU A 17 -9.92 -1.87 0.30
C LEU A 17 -9.13 -0.87 1.15
N PHE A 18 -9.73 0.27 1.50
CA PHE A 18 -9.16 1.25 2.41
C PHE A 18 -8.85 0.64 3.77
N ALA A 19 -9.77 -0.14 4.35
CA ALA A 19 -9.55 -0.78 5.65
C ALA A 19 -8.33 -1.72 5.62
N VAL A 20 -8.17 -2.51 4.56
CA VAL A 20 -6.99 -3.39 4.39
C VAL A 20 -5.70 -2.57 4.23
N LEU A 21 -5.71 -1.54 3.39
CA LEU A 21 -4.53 -0.67 3.21
C LEU A 21 -4.20 0.13 4.48
N ALA A 22 -5.21 0.57 5.24
CA ALA A 22 -5.04 1.25 6.51
C ALA A 22 -4.42 0.33 7.57
N LEU A 23 -4.84 -0.94 7.62
CA LEU A 23 -4.21 -1.96 8.45
C LEU A 23 -2.72 -2.13 8.09
N ILE A 24 -2.40 -2.21 6.80
CA ILE A 24 -1.01 -2.25 6.32
C ILE A 24 -0.26 -0.99 6.79
N CYS A 25 -0.83 0.20 6.62
CA CYS A 25 -0.20 1.46 7.02
C CYS A 25 0.08 1.54 8.52
N VAL A 26 -0.94 1.33 9.35
CA VAL A 26 -0.83 1.45 10.81
C VAL A 26 0.03 0.34 11.37
N GLY A 27 -0.16 -0.90 10.92
CA GLY A 27 0.61 -2.04 11.39
C GLY A 27 2.08 -1.99 10.97
N GLY A 28 2.38 -1.58 9.74
CA GLY A 28 3.76 -1.37 9.30
C GLY A 28 4.47 -0.24 10.05
N ALA A 29 3.75 0.86 10.33
CA ALA A 29 4.27 1.92 11.19
C ALA A 29 4.57 1.39 12.61
N ILE A 30 3.63 0.69 13.25
CA ILE A 30 3.82 0.07 14.57
C ILE A 30 5.03 -0.87 14.57
N GLN A 31 5.18 -1.70 13.54
CA GLN A 31 6.31 -2.64 13.41
C GLN A 31 7.66 -1.94 13.25
N SER A 32 7.70 -0.67 12.84
CA SER A 32 8.93 0.11 12.81
C SER A 32 9.50 0.36 14.22
N TYR A 33 8.72 0.15 15.27
CA TYR A 33 9.24 0.10 16.64
C TYR A 33 10.35 -0.94 16.81
N ALA A 34 10.37 -2.01 16.02
CA ALA A 34 11.45 -3.00 16.05
C ALA A 34 12.85 -2.40 15.85
N PHE A 35 12.95 -1.24 15.18
CA PHE A 35 14.21 -0.53 14.92
C PHE A 35 14.62 0.44 16.04
N VAL A 36 13.70 0.79 16.94
CA VAL A 36 13.94 1.77 18.02
C VAL A 36 13.65 1.19 19.41
N LYS A 37 13.32 -0.10 19.51
CA LYS A 37 12.94 -0.79 20.75
C LYS A 37 14.04 -0.77 21.83
N ASP A 38 15.30 -0.64 21.41
CA ASP A 38 16.47 -0.68 22.30
C ASP A 38 16.88 0.74 22.76
N VAL A 39 16.21 1.78 22.25
CA VAL A 39 16.43 3.16 22.68
C VAL A 39 15.73 3.37 24.02
N PRO A 40 16.46 3.81 25.08
CA PRO A 40 15.85 4.10 26.37
C PRO A 40 14.69 5.10 26.25
N GLU A 41 13.68 4.95 27.10
CA GLU A 41 12.54 5.88 27.24
C GLU A 41 11.56 5.94 26.05
N VAL A 42 11.79 5.19 24.96
CA VAL A 42 10.85 5.13 23.84
C VAL A 42 9.69 4.18 24.18
N PRO A 43 8.44 4.68 24.34
CA PRO A 43 7.34 3.83 24.76
C PRO A 43 6.91 2.88 23.63
N LYS A 44 6.64 1.63 23.98
CA LYS A 44 6.14 0.62 23.05
C LYS A 44 4.77 1.02 22.47
N PRO A 45 4.57 0.99 21.14
CA PRO A 45 3.27 1.26 20.55
C PRO A 45 2.20 0.25 20.98
N PRO A 46 0.92 0.68 21.06
CA PRO A 46 -0.18 -0.24 21.29
C PRO A 46 -0.25 -1.29 20.18
N LEU A 47 -0.72 -2.49 20.52
CA LEU A 47 -0.91 -3.63 19.60
C LEU A 47 0.38 -4.18 18.95
N TYR A 48 1.57 -3.70 19.32
CA TYR A 48 2.82 -4.19 18.73
C TYR A 48 2.96 -5.72 18.83
N ASP A 49 2.72 -6.31 20.00
CA ASP A 49 2.86 -7.76 20.19
C ASP A 49 1.82 -8.56 19.39
N LEU A 50 0.62 -8.01 19.24
CA LEU A 50 -0.44 -8.64 18.46
C LEU A 50 -0.11 -8.63 16.96
N LEU A 51 0.49 -7.55 16.47
CA LEU A 51 0.79 -7.37 15.05
C LEU A 51 2.15 -7.93 14.65
N LYS A 52 3.10 -8.11 15.59
CA LYS A 52 4.45 -8.61 15.34
C LYS A 52 4.51 -9.92 14.53
N PRO A 53 3.60 -10.91 14.68
CA PRO A 53 3.65 -12.14 13.90
C PRO A 53 3.31 -11.94 12.41
N LEU A 54 2.61 -10.86 12.05
CA LEU A 54 2.23 -10.56 10.67
C LEU A 54 3.35 -9.82 9.95
N GLU A 55 3.58 -10.07 8.67
CA GLU A 55 4.64 -9.38 7.92
C GLU A 55 4.10 -8.12 7.22
N LEU A 56 3.73 -7.10 8.02
CA LEU A 56 3.10 -5.86 7.54
C LEU A 56 4.12 -4.82 7.07
N TRP A 57 5.29 -4.77 7.69
CA TRP A 57 6.31 -3.73 7.45
C TRP A 57 6.77 -3.64 5.99
N PRO A 58 7.14 -4.73 5.29
CA PRO A 58 7.55 -4.63 3.89
C PRO A 58 6.43 -4.10 3.01
N SER A 59 5.21 -4.62 3.22
CA SER A 59 4.01 -4.19 2.49
C SER A 59 3.75 -2.70 2.67
N TRP A 60 3.90 -2.19 3.90
CA TRP A 60 3.81 -0.78 4.20
C TRP A 60 4.87 0.04 3.46
N VAL A 61 6.14 -0.35 3.52
CA VAL A 61 7.24 0.34 2.83
C VAL A 61 6.97 0.45 1.32
N PHE A 62 6.60 -0.64 0.66
CA PHE A 62 6.28 -0.61 -0.77
C PHE A 62 5.04 0.24 -1.07
N PHE A 63 4.02 0.16 -0.21
CA PHE A 63 2.79 0.91 -0.39
C PHE A 63 2.99 2.43 -0.18
N THR A 64 3.81 2.84 0.78
CA THR A 64 3.99 4.26 1.12
C THR A 64 5.18 4.90 0.44
N ALA A 65 5.98 4.13 -0.32
CA ALA A 65 7.13 4.64 -1.05
C ALA A 65 6.82 5.91 -1.87
N PRO A 66 5.73 6.02 -2.64
CA PRO A 66 5.40 7.26 -3.36
C PRO A 66 5.21 8.46 -2.43
N VAL A 67 4.55 8.27 -1.29
CA VAL A 67 4.32 9.32 -0.29
C VAL A 67 5.63 9.77 0.35
N HIS A 68 6.50 8.83 0.70
CA HIS A 68 7.80 9.15 1.29
C HIS A 68 8.75 9.81 0.28
N LEU A 69 8.75 9.37 -0.98
CA LEU A 69 9.52 9.99 -2.06
C LEU A 69 9.05 11.42 -2.32
N LEU A 70 7.74 11.62 -2.48
CA LEU A 70 7.16 12.96 -2.66
C LEU A 70 7.41 13.85 -1.44
N GLY A 71 7.21 13.33 -0.23
CA GLY A 71 7.48 14.06 1.00
C GLY A 71 8.96 14.44 1.16
N SER A 72 9.88 13.59 0.69
CA SER A 72 11.30 13.91 0.65
C SER A 72 11.63 14.96 -0.40
N LEU A 73 11.09 14.82 -1.61
CA LEU A 73 11.31 15.75 -2.73
C LEU A 73 10.82 17.16 -2.41
N LEU A 74 9.66 17.25 -1.75
CA LEU A 74 9.02 18.50 -1.35
C LEU A 74 9.52 19.03 0.01
N GLY A 75 10.48 18.34 0.65
CA GLY A 75 11.02 18.75 1.96
C GLY A 75 10.00 18.70 3.11
N LEU A 76 8.93 17.91 3.00
CA LEU A 76 7.82 17.85 3.96
C LEU A 76 8.05 16.95 5.18
N ARG A 77 9.26 16.41 5.36
CA ARG A 77 9.58 15.50 6.48
C ARG A 77 9.35 16.14 7.85
N TRP A 78 9.44 17.47 7.96
CA TRP A 78 9.19 18.21 9.19
C TRP A 78 7.74 18.08 9.69
N LEU A 79 6.78 17.78 8.81
CA LEU A 79 5.37 17.60 9.18
C LEU A 79 5.13 16.42 10.12
N LEU A 80 6.03 15.42 10.13
CA LEU A 80 5.94 14.27 11.02
C LEU A 80 5.89 14.68 12.51
N LYS A 81 6.46 15.85 12.86
CA LYS A 81 6.43 16.39 14.23
C LYS A 81 5.02 16.74 14.71
N TYR A 82 4.08 16.99 13.79
CA TYR A 82 2.69 17.33 14.12
C TYR A 82 1.76 16.13 14.08
N PHE A 83 2.26 14.95 13.68
CA PHE A 83 1.43 13.76 13.67
C PHE A 83 1.25 13.23 15.09
N PRO A 84 0.06 12.71 15.44
CA PRO A 84 -0.18 12.14 16.75
C PRO A 84 0.82 11.02 17.05
N SER A 85 1.16 10.85 18.33
CA SER A 85 2.02 9.76 18.79
C SER A 85 1.22 8.46 18.95
N LEU A 86 1.83 7.33 18.55
CA LEU A 86 1.45 5.96 18.89
C LEU A 86 2.53 5.37 19.80
N GLY A 87 2.89 6.09 20.87
CA GLY A 87 4.08 5.80 21.66
C GLY A 87 5.34 6.25 20.92
N GLY A 88 6.29 5.35 20.73
CA GLY A 88 7.59 5.62 20.12
C GLY A 88 7.58 5.89 18.62
N ILE A 89 6.43 5.74 17.97
CA ILE A 89 6.24 5.95 16.52
C ILE A 89 5.08 6.93 16.31
N SER A 90 5.11 7.73 15.25
CA SER A 90 4.01 8.63 14.89
C SER A 90 2.92 7.92 14.07
N VAL A 91 1.67 8.35 14.20
CA VAL A 91 0.57 7.90 13.32
C VAL A 91 0.93 8.20 11.86
N PRO A 92 0.78 7.24 10.92
CA PRO A 92 1.13 7.44 9.52
C PRO A 92 0.00 8.19 8.76
N VAL A 93 -0.32 9.41 9.19
CA VAL A 93 -1.47 10.21 8.68
C VAL A 93 -1.42 10.39 7.16
N ALA A 94 -0.25 10.76 6.63
CA ALA A 94 -0.07 10.93 5.18
C ALA A 94 -0.31 9.62 4.41
N SER A 95 0.14 8.49 4.97
CA SER A 95 -0.08 7.17 4.38
C SER A 95 -1.55 6.76 4.42
N LEU A 96 -2.28 7.12 5.48
CA LEU A 96 -3.72 6.87 5.58
C LEU A 96 -4.52 7.71 4.58
N ALA A 97 -4.19 9.00 4.44
CA ALA A 97 -4.80 9.84 3.41
C ALA A 97 -4.54 9.29 2.00
N TYR A 98 -3.30 8.86 1.75
CA TYR A 98 -2.94 8.20 0.50
C TYR A 98 -3.69 6.87 0.28
N ALA A 99 -3.82 6.04 1.32
CA ALA A 99 -4.60 4.81 1.27
C ALA A 99 -6.05 5.05 0.85
N TYR A 100 -6.67 6.10 1.39
CA TYR A 100 -8.03 6.48 1.01
C TYR A 100 -8.11 6.84 -0.48
N VAL A 101 -7.25 7.75 -0.95
CA VAL A 101 -7.26 8.21 -2.34
C VAL A 101 -7.01 7.06 -3.30
N VAL A 102 -6.00 6.23 -3.03
CA VAL A 102 -5.64 5.09 -3.88
C VAL A 102 -6.72 4.02 -3.86
N SER A 103 -7.36 3.74 -2.72
CA SER A 103 -8.45 2.76 -2.66
C SER A 103 -9.64 3.19 -3.54
N CYS A 104 -9.99 4.47 -3.50
CA CYS A 104 -11.05 5.04 -4.32
C CYS A 104 -10.67 5.01 -5.80
N TRP A 105 -9.44 5.41 -6.12
CA TRP A 105 -8.91 5.39 -7.48
C TRP A 105 -8.82 3.98 -8.08
N ALA A 106 -8.32 3.00 -7.32
CA ALA A 106 -8.18 1.63 -7.78
C ALA A 106 -9.55 0.99 -8.09
N VAL A 107 -10.53 1.20 -7.20
CA VAL A 107 -11.90 0.70 -7.42
C VAL A 107 -12.58 1.41 -8.60
N HIS A 108 -12.39 2.72 -8.73
CA HIS A 108 -12.87 3.47 -9.89
C HIS A 108 -12.26 2.93 -11.19
N SER A 109 -10.93 2.79 -11.22
CA SER A 109 -10.17 2.28 -12.35
C SER A 109 -10.59 0.86 -12.75
N TRP A 110 -10.83 0.02 -11.73
CA TRP A 110 -11.33 -1.32 -11.93
C TRP A 110 -12.71 -1.33 -12.60
N ASN A 111 -13.67 -0.59 -12.03
CA ASN A 111 -15.04 -0.60 -12.52
C ASN A 111 -15.17 0.02 -13.92
N HIS A 112 -14.39 1.07 -14.20
CA HIS A 112 -14.53 1.84 -15.44
C HIS A 112 -13.75 1.20 -16.60
N TRP A 113 -12.54 0.69 -16.37
CA TRP A 113 -11.68 0.17 -17.45
C TRP A 113 -11.33 -1.32 -17.29
N ALA A 114 -10.83 -1.74 -16.13
CA ALA A 114 -10.22 -3.08 -16.02
C ALA A 114 -11.25 -4.22 -16.06
N ARG A 115 -12.45 -4.04 -15.49
CA ARG A 115 -13.46 -5.10 -15.41
C ARG A 115 -13.99 -5.55 -16.78
N HIS A 116 -14.08 -4.62 -17.73
CA HIS A 116 -14.70 -4.81 -19.04
C HIS A 116 -13.69 -4.96 -20.19
N GLY A 117 -12.42 -4.64 -19.97
CA GLY A 117 -11.37 -4.79 -20.98
C GLY A 117 -10.97 -6.24 -21.21
N ARG A 118 -10.63 -6.60 -22.46
CA ARG A 118 -10.19 -7.95 -22.88
C ARG A 118 -9.09 -8.55 -21.99
N TYR A 119 -8.15 -7.71 -21.56
CA TYR A 119 -7.04 -8.09 -20.68
C TYR A 119 -7.14 -7.49 -19.28
N GLY A 120 -8.20 -6.73 -18.98
CA GLY A 120 -8.26 -5.94 -17.76
C GLY A 120 -8.40 -6.79 -16.49
N ARG A 121 -8.95 -8.01 -16.61
CA ARG A 121 -9.00 -8.98 -15.50
C ARG A 121 -7.65 -9.58 -15.13
N LEU A 122 -6.66 -9.56 -16.04
CA LEU A 122 -5.31 -10.07 -15.79
C LEU A 122 -4.44 -9.06 -15.02
N ILE A 123 -4.82 -7.79 -15.00
CA ILE A 123 -4.05 -6.71 -14.37
C ILE A 123 -3.76 -6.94 -12.87
N PRO A 124 -4.75 -7.31 -12.03
CA PRO A 124 -4.46 -7.65 -10.64
C PRO A 124 -3.58 -8.91 -10.54
N VAL A 125 -3.74 -9.88 -11.45
CA VAL A 125 -2.91 -11.11 -11.48
C VAL A 125 -1.45 -10.77 -11.77
N VAL A 126 -1.17 -9.82 -12.67
CA VAL A 126 0.19 -9.31 -12.89
C VAL A 126 0.75 -8.71 -11.59
N GLY A 127 -0.05 -7.97 -10.84
CA GLY A 127 0.37 -7.45 -9.53
C GLY A 127 0.71 -8.55 -8.52
N VAL A 128 -0.13 -9.58 -8.44
CA VAL A 128 0.15 -10.77 -7.62
C VAL A 128 1.42 -11.47 -8.07
N ALA A 129 1.63 -11.64 -9.38
CA ALA A 129 2.86 -12.24 -9.91
C ALA A 129 4.10 -11.41 -9.56
N LEU A 130 4.03 -10.08 -9.64
CA LEU A 130 5.12 -9.17 -9.27
C LEU A 130 5.50 -9.25 -7.79
N THR A 131 4.60 -9.71 -6.92
CA THR A 131 4.89 -9.92 -5.49
C THR A 131 5.99 -10.95 -5.27
N SER A 132 6.13 -11.92 -6.18
CA SER A 132 7.18 -12.94 -6.10
C SER A 132 8.60 -12.37 -6.12
N VAL A 133 8.82 -11.21 -6.75
CA VAL A 133 10.15 -10.60 -6.91
C VAL A 133 10.77 -10.21 -5.56
N PRO A 134 10.14 -9.38 -4.71
CA PRO A 134 10.67 -9.07 -3.38
C PRO A 134 10.45 -10.21 -2.37
N PHE A 135 9.46 -11.08 -2.60
CA PHE A 135 9.06 -12.10 -1.64
C PHE A 135 9.97 -13.34 -1.67
N LEU A 136 10.29 -13.86 -2.86
CA LEU A 136 11.05 -15.11 -2.99
C LEU A 136 12.43 -15.05 -2.32
N PRO A 137 13.27 -14.01 -2.50
CA PRO A 137 14.54 -13.92 -1.79
C PRO A 137 14.34 -13.92 -0.28
N ARG A 138 13.34 -13.18 0.23
CA ARG A 138 13.08 -13.07 1.68
C ARG A 138 12.54 -14.37 2.30
N ALA A 139 11.71 -15.10 1.55
CA ALA A 139 11.14 -16.38 1.99
C ALA A 139 12.10 -17.57 1.80
N LEU A 140 13.08 -17.47 0.90
CA LEU A 140 14.07 -18.52 0.60
C LEU A 140 15.46 -18.27 1.24
N LEU A 141 15.63 -17.15 1.95
CA LEU A 141 16.80 -16.89 2.80
C LEU A 141 16.73 -17.41 4.27
N PRO A 142 15.87 -18.37 4.69
CA PRO A 142 15.90 -18.84 6.08
C PRO A 142 17.12 -19.73 6.37
N ALA A 143 17.94 -20.05 5.36
CA ALA A 143 19.08 -20.96 5.50
C ALA A 143 20.23 -20.47 6.40
N VAL A 144 20.26 -19.19 6.81
CA VAL A 144 21.41 -18.63 7.55
C VAL A 144 21.06 -18.15 8.97
N ALA A 145 19.78 -18.05 9.37
CA ALA A 145 19.43 -17.32 10.60
C ALA A 145 18.46 -17.98 11.59
N THR A 146 17.84 -19.14 11.32
CA THR A 146 16.79 -19.65 12.23
C THR A 146 16.82 -21.17 12.42
N LEU A 147 17.58 -21.61 13.42
CA LEU A 147 17.42 -22.93 14.05
C LEU A 147 16.41 -22.92 15.22
N GLU A 148 15.78 -21.79 15.55
CA GLU A 148 14.96 -21.62 16.77
C GLU A 148 13.56 -21.00 16.58
N VAL A 149 13.06 -20.82 15.36
CA VAL A 149 11.73 -20.22 15.15
C VAL A 149 10.66 -21.29 15.05
N ASP A 150 9.56 -21.12 15.78
CA ASP A 150 8.37 -21.98 15.70
C ASP A 150 7.87 -22.04 14.23
N PRO A 151 7.72 -23.24 13.63
CA PRO A 151 7.22 -23.41 12.27
C PRO A 151 5.89 -22.69 12.01
N LEU A 152 5.01 -22.58 13.00
CA LEU A 152 3.72 -21.90 12.86
C LEU A 152 3.91 -20.39 12.74
N GLU A 153 4.75 -19.78 13.58
CA GLU A 153 5.04 -18.34 13.51
C GLU A 153 5.68 -17.99 12.16
N TYR A 154 6.62 -18.83 11.69
CA TYR A 154 7.23 -18.69 10.38
C TYR A 154 6.19 -18.75 9.26
N ALA A 155 5.30 -19.75 9.28
CA ALA A 155 4.25 -19.89 8.27
C ALA A 155 3.30 -18.68 8.25
N VAL A 156 2.85 -18.21 9.42
CA VAL A 156 2.00 -17.01 9.54
C VAL A 156 2.69 -15.79 8.93
N ARG A 157 3.98 -15.58 9.24
CA ARG A 157 4.76 -14.47 8.71
C ARG A 157 4.89 -14.53 7.18
N VAL A 158 5.25 -15.68 6.65
CA VAL A 158 5.41 -15.92 5.20
C VAL A 158 4.09 -15.70 4.45
N VAL A 159 3.01 -16.34 4.91
CA VAL A 159 1.69 -16.25 4.25
C VAL A 159 1.15 -14.82 4.32
N SER A 160 1.22 -14.18 5.49
CA SER A 160 0.75 -12.80 5.65
C SER A 160 1.56 -11.82 4.79
N GLY A 161 2.88 -11.98 4.73
CA GLY A 161 3.76 -11.14 3.90
C GLY A 161 3.43 -11.23 2.43
N PHE A 162 3.20 -12.45 1.92
CA PHE A 162 2.77 -12.64 0.54
C PHE A 162 1.40 -11.98 0.30
N ALA A 163 0.43 -12.25 1.17
CA ALA A 163 -0.94 -11.75 1.01
C ALA A 163 -1.00 -10.22 1.00
N PHE A 164 -0.33 -9.55 1.93
CA PHE A 164 -0.34 -8.08 2.00
C PHE A 164 0.43 -7.43 0.84
N LEU A 165 1.58 -7.97 0.44
CA LEU A 165 2.29 -7.49 -0.74
C LEU A 165 1.46 -7.69 -2.01
N ALA A 166 0.79 -8.84 -2.16
CA ALA A 166 -0.09 -9.13 -3.28
C ALA A 166 -1.21 -8.10 -3.41
N VAL A 167 -1.83 -7.71 -2.29
CA VAL A 167 -2.81 -6.62 -2.27
C VAL A 167 -2.18 -5.31 -2.74
N VAL A 168 -1.02 -4.92 -2.22
CA VAL A 168 -0.32 -3.67 -2.58
C VAL A 168 -0.01 -3.63 -4.08
N PHE A 169 0.60 -4.68 -4.63
CA PHE A 169 0.96 -4.72 -6.04
C PHE A 169 -0.26 -4.80 -6.96
N ALA A 170 -1.31 -5.54 -6.59
CA ALA A 170 -2.56 -5.56 -7.36
C ALA A 170 -3.24 -4.17 -7.39
N VAL A 171 -3.23 -3.45 -6.26
CA VAL A 171 -3.73 -2.06 -6.20
C VAL A 171 -2.91 -1.16 -7.11
N TYR A 172 -1.58 -1.30 -7.12
CA TYR A 172 -0.72 -0.53 -8.00
C TYR A 172 -0.95 -0.81 -9.47
N THR A 173 -0.99 -2.07 -9.89
CA THR A 173 -1.18 -2.39 -11.31
C THR A 173 -2.54 -1.90 -11.81
N VAL A 174 -3.61 -2.04 -11.02
CA VAL A 174 -4.93 -1.51 -11.36
C VAL A 174 -4.92 0.02 -11.42
N SER A 175 -4.26 0.68 -10.48
CA SER A 175 -4.17 2.14 -10.42
C SER A 175 -3.38 2.74 -11.58
N ILE A 176 -2.24 2.13 -11.93
CA ILE A 176 -1.38 2.55 -13.05
C ILE A 176 -2.13 2.34 -14.38
N TYR A 177 -2.80 1.20 -14.55
CA TYR A 177 -3.61 0.97 -15.74
C TYR A 177 -4.74 1.99 -15.88
N GLY A 178 -5.43 2.29 -14.79
CA GLY A 178 -6.46 3.32 -14.77
C GLY A 178 -5.92 4.68 -15.18
N LEU A 179 -4.72 5.04 -14.69
CA LEU A 179 -4.07 6.31 -15.02
C LEU A 179 -3.73 6.37 -16.52
N TYR A 180 -3.15 5.30 -17.05
CA TYR A 180 -2.89 5.16 -18.48
C TYR A 180 -4.17 5.37 -19.31
N LYS A 181 -5.28 4.73 -18.93
CA LYS A 181 -6.56 4.87 -19.64
C LYS A 181 -7.19 6.26 -19.51
N ALA A 182 -7.10 6.89 -18.35
CA ALA A 182 -7.56 8.25 -18.15
C ALA A 182 -6.78 9.23 -19.05
N LEU A 183 -5.44 9.09 -19.12
CA LEU A 183 -4.59 9.91 -19.98
C LEU A 183 -4.87 9.67 -21.47
N GLU A 184 -5.03 8.41 -21.87
CA GLU A 184 -5.40 8.05 -23.25
C GLU A 184 -6.71 8.72 -23.67
N THR A 185 -7.72 8.71 -22.80
CA THR A 185 -9.03 9.31 -23.04
C THR A 185 -8.95 10.83 -23.10
N ALA A 186 -8.21 11.46 -22.18
CA ALA A 186 -7.98 12.90 -22.17
C ALA A 186 -7.26 13.38 -23.44
N LEU A 187 -6.20 12.68 -23.85
CA LEU A 187 -5.44 13.02 -25.06
C LEU A 187 -6.30 12.94 -26.32
N LYS A 188 -7.08 11.85 -26.47
CA LYS A 188 -8.02 11.70 -27.59
C LYS A 188 -9.06 12.83 -27.63
N SER A 189 -9.61 13.19 -26.47
CA SER A 189 -10.60 14.27 -26.39
C SER A 189 -10.01 15.64 -26.80
N HIS A 190 -8.76 15.90 -26.45
CA HIS A 190 -8.07 17.15 -26.82
C HIS A 190 -7.78 17.19 -28.33
N LEU A 191 -7.30 16.08 -28.91
CA LEU A 191 -7.02 15.99 -30.35
C LEU A 191 -8.27 16.13 -31.21
N MET A 192 -9.41 15.56 -30.79
CA MET A 192 -10.68 15.68 -31.52
C MET A 192 -11.36 17.04 -31.30
N GLY A 193 -11.08 17.72 -30.18
CA GLY A 193 -11.56 19.08 -29.91
C GLY A 193 -10.89 20.15 -30.78
N ASN A 194 -9.67 19.91 -31.26
CA ASN A 194 -8.91 20.83 -32.13
C ASN A 194 -9.25 20.72 -33.63
N GLN A 195 -10.23 19.89 -34.01
CA GLN A 195 -10.68 19.72 -35.40
C GLN A 195 -12.07 20.33 -35.68
N ARG A 196 -12.54 21.24 -34.82
CA ARG A 196 -13.72 22.08 -35.03
C ARG A 196 -13.34 23.55 -34.93
#